data_AF-A0A7R9T4Q6-F1
#
_entry.id   AF-A0A7R9T4Q6-F1
#
_cell.length_a   1.000
_cell.length_b   1.000
_cell.length_c   1.000
_cell.angle_alpha   90.00
_cell.angle_beta   90.00
_cell.angle_gamma   90.00
#
_symmetry.space_group_name_H-M   'P 1'
#
loop_
_entity.id
_entity.type
_entity.pdbx_description
1 polymer ?
#
loop_
_entity_poly.entity_id
_entity_poly.type
_entity_poly.pdbx_seq_one_letter_code
_entity_poly.pdbx_strand_id
1 'polypeptide(L)'
;STLASSAFAVFAFWMARAYVPAATLFAWHPLCLSAAIGLCGAASVIGVRVRAFAPGRERVRALWCHLALNSAGGAAWVIGFWAIYANKNNLGKAHFTSAHGKVGAAATMVLVATYALGLFSFNALGLLTRLDMNRRAKDVKATHRVASLVAIFGGILAASMRTGHDSTGFGAAGRAVADVALFAGAGALAFLAATTPAWKIER
;
A
#
# COMPACT_ATOMS: atom_id res chain seq x y z
N SER A 1 3.26 2.30 14.19
CA SER A 1 2.54 2.83 15.35
C SER A 1 1.14 2.25 15.31
N THR A 2 0.52 2.00 16.46
CA THR A 2 -0.90 1.57 16.49
C THR A 2 -1.77 2.58 15.76
N LEU A 3 -1.49 3.88 15.94
CA LEU A 3 -2.14 4.99 15.25
C LEU A 3 -2.16 4.84 13.72
N ALA A 4 -1.02 4.56 13.08
CA ALA A 4 -0.96 4.47 11.62
C ALA A 4 -1.84 3.33 11.09
N SER A 5 -1.72 2.13 11.67
CA SER A 5 -2.50 0.97 11.26
C SER A 5 -3.99 1.15 11.55
N SER A 6 -4.37 1.72 12.70
CA SER A 6 -5.76 2.04 13.02
C SER A 6 -6.35 3.06 12.06
N ALA A 7 -5.61 4.12 11.71
CA ALA A 7 -6.08 5.15 10.80
C ALA A 7 -6.32 4.60 9.38
N PHE A 8 -5.40 3.77 8.85
CA PHE A 8 -5.63 3.11 7.56
C PHE A 8 -6.79 2.11 7.60
N ALA A 9 -6.99 1.41 8.73
CA ALA A 9 -8.15 0.53 8.90
C ALA A 9 -9.48 1.30 8.94
N VAL A 10 -9.52 2.46 9.61
CA VAL A 10 -10.69 3.35 9.62
C VAL A 10 -10.99 3.84 8.21
N PHE A 11 -9.97 4.25 7.44
CA PHE A 11 -10.15 4.64 6.04
C PHE A 11 -10.76 3.50 5.20
N ALA A 12 -10.19 2.29 5.27
CA ALA A 12 -10.68 1.13 4.53
C ALA A 12 -12.11 0.76 4.93
N PHE A 13 -12.42 0.75 6.23
CA PHE A 13 -13.76 0.48 6.75
C PHE A 13 -14.77 1.53 6.27
N TRP A 14 -14.39 2.82 6.32
CA TRP A 14 -15.26 3.90 5.88
C TRP A 14 -15.60 3.75 4.40
N MET A 15 -14.61 3.50 3.56
CA MET A 15 -14.82 3.25 2.13
C MET A 15 -15.65 1.99 1.88
N ALA A 16 -15.45 0.93 2.65
CA ALA A 16 -16.27 -0.28 2.54
C ALA A 16 -17.76 0.02 2.80
N ARG A 17 -18.07 0.86 3.78
CA ARG A 17 -19.45 1.28 4.06
C ARG A 17 -20.11 2.01 2.88
N ALA A 18 -19.38 2.74 2.03
CA ALA A 18 -19.97 3.39 0.86
C ALA A 18 -20.30 2.42 -0.26
N TYR A 19 -19.41 1.45 -0.47
CA TYR A 19 -19.36 0.70 -1.71
C TYR A 19 -19.84 -0.75 -1.55
N VAL A 20 -20.25 -1.15 -0.35
CA VAL A 20 -20.92 -2.43 -0.09
C VAL A 20 -22.45 -2.23 -0.06
N PRO A 21 -23.22 -3.03 -0.82
CA PRO A 21 -22.77 -4.11 -1.71
C PRO A 21 -22.13 -3.58 -3.01
N ALA A 22 -21.03 -4.20 -3.43
CA ALA A 22 -20.29 -3.80 -4.64
C ALA A 22 -20.98 -4.28 -5.92
N ALA A 23 -22.13 -3.68 -6.23
CA ALA A 23 -23.00 -4.10 -7.34
C ALA A 23 -22.46 -3.76 -8.73
N THR A 24 -21.43 -2.92 -8.83
CA THR A 24 -20.83 -2.49 -10.11
C THR A 24 -19.32 -2.63 -10.08
N LEU A 25 -18.70 -2.81 -11.26
CA LEU A 25 -17.23 -2.79 -11.40
C LEU A 25 -16.63 -1.47 -10.87
N PHE A 26 -17.35 -0.35 -11.02
CA PHE A 26 -16.94 0.89 -10.41
C PHE A 26 -16.89 0.80 -8.88
N ALA A 27 -17.86 0.17 -8.21
CA ALA A 27 -17.87 0.04 -6.75
C ALA A 27 -16.74 -0.87 -6.22
N TRP A 28 -16.36 -1.91 -6.98
CA TRP A 28 -15.20 -2.76 -6.65
C TRP A 28 -13.89 -1.98 -6.63
N HIS A 29 -13.74 -0.94 -7.46
CA HIS A 29 -12.51 -0.16 -7.53
C HIS A 29 -12.12 0.54 -6.20
N PRO A 30 -12.91 1.49 -5.66
CA PRO A 30 -12.60 2.18 -4.41
C PRO A 30 -12.72 1.25 -3.20
N LEU A 31 -13.55 0.21 -3.25
CA LEU A 31 -13.61 -0.82 -2.21
C LEU A 31 -12.27 -1.56 -2.09
N CYS A 32 -11.78 -2.12 -3.21
CA CYS A 32 -10.56 -2.90 -3.19
C CYS A 32 -9.30 -2.04 -3.01
N LEU A 33 -9.23 -0.85 -3.62
CA LEU A 33 -8.08 0.04 -3.41
C LEU A 33 -8.00 0.58 -1.98
N SER A 34 -9.14 0.82 -1.32
CA SER A 34 -9.13 1.24 0.08
C SER A 34 -8.72 0.10 1.02
N ALA A 35 -9.19 -1.13 0.77
CA ALA A 35 -8.71 -2.33 1.46
C ALA A 35 -7.19 -2.54 1.24
N ALA A 36 -6.70 -2.33 0.02
CA ALA A 36 -5.28 -2.41 -0.30
C ALA A 36 -4.45 -1.39 0.50
N ILE A 37 -4.89 -0.12 0.58
CA ILE A 37 -4.24 0.91 1.42
C ILE A 37 -4.24 0.49 2.89
N GLY A 38 -5.36 -0.07 3.39
CA GLY A 38 -5.47 -0.63 4.74
C GLY A 38 -4.40 -1.69 5.04
N LEU A 39 -4.36 -2.73 4.20
CA LEU A 39 -3.48 -3.89 4.37
C LEU A 39 -2.01 -3.53 4.13
N CYS A 40 -1.70 -2.84 3.04
CA CYS A 40 -0.33 -2.39 2.73
C CYS A 40 0.18 -1.34 3.72
N GLY A 41 -0.70 -0.49 4.25
CA GLY A 41 -0.38 0.47 5.31
C GLY A 41 0.01 -0.24 6.60
N ALA A 42 -0.76 -1.25 7.01
CA ALA A 42 -0.42 -2.11 8.15
C ALA A 42 0.91 -2.87 7.91
N ALA A 43 1.09 -3.42 6.71
CA ALA A 43 2.34 -4.09 6.34
C ALA A 43 3.55 -3.13 6.38
N SER A 44 3.36 -1.88 5.97
CA SER A 44 4.41 -0.83 6.01
C SER A 44 4.83 -0.52 7.45
N VAL A 45 3.89 -0.47 8.40
CA VAL A 45 4.21 -0.33 9.84
C VAL A 45 5.09 -1.48 10.34
N ILE A 46 4.77 -2.73 9.94
CA ILE A 46 5.60 -3.89 10.29
C ILE A 46 6.98 -3.79 9.64
N GLY A 47 7.05 -3.43 8.36
CA GLY A 47 8.30 -3.29 7.60
C GLY A 47 9.22 -2.21 8.14
N VAL A 48 8.68 -1.15 8.75
CA VAL A 48 9.47 -0.14 9.46
C VAL A 48 9.99 -0.68 10.79
N ARG A 49 9.14 -1.37 11.57
CA ARG A 49 9.48 -1.90 12.90
C ARG A 49 10.50 -3.04 12.87
N VAL A 50 10.44 -3.91 11.86
CA VAL A 50 11.33 -5.06 11.73
C VAL A 50 12.81 -4.66 11.62
N ARG A 51 13.09 -3.39 11.29
CA ARG A 51 14.44 -2.81 11.27
C ARG A 51 15.06 -2.71 12.65
N ALA A 52 14.25 -2.56 13.71
CA ALA A 52 14.71 -2.45 15.09
C ALA A 52 14.90 -3.83 15.75
N PHE A 53 14.44 -4.92 15.12
CA PHE A 53 14.54 -6.25 15.69
C PHE A 53 15.91 -6.87 15.45
N ALA A 54 16.46 -7.49 16.49
CA ALA A 54 17.64 -8.34 16.39
C ALA A 54 17.36 -9.53 15.43
N PRO A 55 18.39 -10.10 14.77
CA PRO A 55 18.25 -11.36 14.06
C PRO A 55 17.67 -12.44 14.98
N GLY A 56 16.57 -13.09 14.58
CA GLY A 56 15.91 -14.09 15.41
C GLY A 56 14.48 -14.40 14.97
N ARG A 57 13.80 -15.25 15.74
CA ARG A 57 12.45 -15.77 15.44
C ARG A 57 11.41 -14.66 15.31
N GLU A 58 11.46 -13.63 16.16
CA GLU A 58 10.53 -12.50 16.12
C GLU A 58 10.65 -11.72 14.80
N ARG A 59 11.89 -11.46 14.36
CA ARG A 59 12.16 -10.80 13.08
C ARG A 59 11.63 -11.61 11.90
N VAL A 60 11.84 -12.92 11.91
CA VAL A 60 11.31 -13.82 10.85
C VAL A 60 9.78 -13.80 10.84
N ARG A 61 9.13 -13.90 12.01
CA ARG A 61 7.67 -13.82 12.12
C ARG A 61 7.14 -12.50 11.56
N ALA A 62 7.77 -11.37 11.91
CA ALA A 62 7.38 -10.06 11.40
C ALA A 62 7.53 -9.94 9.88
N LEU A 63 8.60 -10.51 9.29
CA LEU A 63 8.77 -10.54 7.83
C LEU A 63 7.68 -11.37 7.13
N TRP A 64 7.27 -12.50 7.71
CA TRP A 64 6.16 -13.29 7.17
C TRP A 64 4.83 -12.56 7.28
N CYS A 65 4.54 -11.88 8.40
CA CYS A 65 3.35 -11.05 8.52
C CYS A 65 3.36 -9.88 7.52
N HIS A 66 4.51 -9.24 7.32
CA HIS A 66 4.69 -8.18 6.32
C HIS A 66 4.42 -8.70 4.90
N LEU A 67 4.95 -9.88 4.56
CA LEU A 67 4.69 -10.52 3.27
C LEU A 67 3.20 -10.84 3.09
N ALA A 68 2.57 -11.50 4.07
CA ALA A 68 1.18 -11.93 3.99
C ALA A 68 0.21 -10.73 3.82
N LEU A 69 0.39 -9.67 4.62
CA LEU A 69 -0.44 -8.46 4.51
C LEU A 69 -0.22 -7.73 3.19
N ASN A 70 1.03 -7.65 2.71
CA ASN A 70 1.28 -7.13 1.37
C ASN A 70 0.58 -8.02 0.35
N SER A 71 0.83 -9.32 0.27
CA SER A 71 0.20 -10.21 -0.71
C SER A 71 -1.33 -10.06 -0.78
N ALA A 72 -2.01 -9.98 0.38
CA ALA A 72 -3.45 -9.72 0.42
C ALA A 72 -3.81 -8.30 -0.10
N GLY A 73 -3.08 -7.27 0.34
CA GLY A 73 -3.27 -5.89 -0.12
C GLY A 73 -2.96 -5.70 -1.61
N GLY A 74 -1.93 -6.37 -2.13
CA GLY A 74 -1.56 -6.38 -3.54
C GLY A 74 -2.61 -7.07 -4.40
N ALA A 75 -3.17 -8.20 -3.94
CA ALA A 75 -4.30 -8.83 -4.62
C ALA A 75 -5.51 -7.90 -4.69
N ALA A 76 -5.87 -7.26 -3.57
CA ALA A 76 -6.92 -6.24 -3.56
C ALA A 76 -6.60 -5.08 -4.51
N TRP A 77 -5.35 -4.60 -4.53
CA TRP A 77 -4.95 -3.52 -5.44
C TRP A 77 -5.15 -3.89 -6.90
N VAL A 78 -4.68 -5.08 -7.30
CA VAL A 78 -4.81 -5.57 -8.68
C VAL A 78 -6.28 -5.73 -9.06
N ILE A 79 -7.11 -6.30 -8.19
CA ILE A 79 -8.56 -6.44 -8.43
C ILE A 79 -9.21 -5.06 -8.60
N GLY A 80 -8.91 -4.11 -7.71
CA GLY A 80 -9.47 -2.75 -7.79
C GLY A 80 -9.02 -1.98 -9.04
N PHE A 81 -7.77 -2.13 -9.46
CA PHE A 81 -7.26 -1.53 -10.69
C PHE A 81 -7.87 -2.18 -11.94
N TRP A 82 -7.97 -3.51 -11.97
CA TRP A 82 -8.63 -4.24 -13.05
C TRP A 82 -10.10 -3.84 -13.15
N ALA A 83 -10.82 -3.72 -12.04
CA ALA A 83 -12.24 -3.39 -12.03
C ALA A 83 -12.52 -2.03 -12.69
N ILE A 84 -11.73 -1.00 -12.40
CA ILE A 84 -11.91 0.31 -13.07
C ILE A 84 -11.50 0.27 -14.55
N TYR A 85 -10.50 -0.53 -14.90
CA TYR A 85 -10.07 -0.70 -16.27
C TYR A 85 -11.17 -1.39 -17.10
N ALA A 86 -11.69 -2.53 -16.63
CA ALA A 86 -12.79 -3.24 -17.25
C ALA A 86 -14.06 -2.39 -17.33
N ASN A 87 -14.39 -1.64 -16.27
CA ASN A 87 -15.53 -0.72 -16.25
C ASN A 87 -15.43 0.33 -17.37
N LYS A 88 -14.24 0.89 -17.60
CA LYS A 88 -14.02 1.86 -18.67
C LYS A 88 -14.11 1.24 -20.07
N ASN A 89 -13.60 0.02 -20.25
CA ASN A 89 -13.76 -0.71 -21.51
C ASN A 89 -15.24 -0.94 -21.83
N ASN A 90 -16.02 -1.42 -20.86
CA ASN A 90 -17.45 -1.67 -21.03
C ASN A 90 -18.24 -0.40 -21.38
N LEU A 91 -17.76 0.77 -20.95
CA LEU A 91 -18.39 2.07 -21.22
C LEU A 91 -17.76 2.82 -22.41
N GLY A 92 -16.79 2.23 -23.12
CA GLY A 92 -16.07 2.90 -24.22
C GLY A 92 -15.31 4.17 -23.80
N LYS A 93 -14.91 4.28 -22.52
CA LYS A 93 -14.26 5.48 -21.97
C LYS A 93 -12.73 5.39 -22.04
N ALA A 94 -12.09 6.51 -22.38
CA ALA A 94 -10.63 6.60 -22.41
C ALA A 94 -9.98 6.36 -21.03
N HIS A 95 -8.79 5.76 -21.06
CA HIS A 95 -7.99 5.43 -19.87
C HIS A 95 -7.00 6.53 -19.52
N PHE A 96 -6.68 6.64 -18.22
CA PHE A 96 -5.61 7.51 -17.71
C PHE A 96 -5.62 8.99 -18.15
N THR A 97 -6.81 9.52 -18.48
CA THR A 97 -6.96 10.92 -18.94
C THR A 97 -6.96 11.93 -17.79
N SER A 98 -7.55 11.58 -16.65
CA SER A 98 -7.63 12.47 -15.48
C SER A 98 -6.36 12.42 -14.62
N ALA A 99 -6.10 13.47 -13.84
CA ALA A 99 -4.98 13.53 -12.91
C ALA A 99 -4.98 12.35 -11.92
N HIS A 100 -6.15 12.00 -11.36
CA HIS A 100 -6.33 10.81 -10.51
C HIS A 100 -5.92 9.53 -11.25
N GLY A 101 -6.35 9.36 -12.50
CA GLY A 101 -6.00 8.19 -13.31
C GLY A 101 -4.50 8.09 -13.58
N LYS A 102 -3.82 9.22 -13.84
CA LYS A 102 -2.37 9.26 -14.07
C LYS A 102 -1.57 8.93 -12.82
N VAL A 103 -1.92 9.57 -11.69
CA VAL A 103 -1.25 9.32 -10.39
C VAL A 103 -1.48 7.88 -9.94
N GLY A 104 -2.71 7.38 -10.04
CA GLY A 104 -3.04 5.99 -9.68
C GLY A 104 -2.33 4.97 -10.56
N ALA A 105 -2.19 5.22 -11.87
CA ALA A 105 -1.43 4.35 -12.77
C ALA A 105 0.06 4.34 -12.43
N ALA A 106 0.66 5.52 -12.21
CA ALA A 106 2.07 5.62 -11.82
C ALA A 106 2.32 4.89 -10.48
N ALA A 107 1.49 5.11 -9.48
CA ALA A 107 1.58 4.41 -8.19
C ALA A 107 1.46 2.89 -8.35
N THR A 108 0.56 2.43 -9.23
CA THR A 108 0.37 1.00 -9.52
C THR A 108 1.62 0.40 -10.19
N MET A 109 2.24 1.09 -11.15
CA MET A 109 3.48 0.63 -11.78
C MET A 109 4.63 0.52 -10.77
N VAL A 110 4.78 1.51 -9.89
CA VAL A 110 5.80 1.48 -8.83
C VAL A 110 5.51 0.36 -7.82
N LEU A 111 4.24 0.11 -7.50
CA LEU A 111 3.84 -1.00 -6.64
C LEU A 111 4.28 -2.34 -7.23
N VAL A 112 3.98 -2.60 -8.52
CA VAL A 112 4.38 -3.84 -9.20
C VAL A 112 5.90 -4.04 -9.14
N ALA A 113 6.67 -2.98 -9.42
CA ALA A 113 8.12 -3.03 -9.29
C ALA A 113 8.58 -3.32 -7.84
N THR A 114 7.89 -2.74 -6.86
CA THR A 114 8.17 -2.93 -5.43
C THR A 114 7.96 -4.38 -4.99
N TYR A 115 6.91 -5.06 -5.49
CA TYR A 115 6.68 -6.49 -5.21
C TYR A 115 7.81 -7.35 -5.75
N ALA A 116 8.24 -7.11 -6.99
CA ALA A 116 9.38 -7.82 -7.56
C ALA A 116 10.65 -7.65 -6.69
N LEU A 117 10.97 -6.42 -6.31
CA LEU A 117 12.12 -6.12 -5.43
C LEU A 117 11.98 -6.77 -4.03
N GLY A 118 10.75 -6.87 -3.52
CA GLY A 118 10.44 -7.54 -2.25
C GLY A 118 10.70 -9.04 -2.31
N LEU A 119 10.31 -9.70 -3.41
CA LEU A 119 10.59 -11.11 -3.65
C LEU A 119 12.10 -11.38 -3.73
N PHE A 120 12.85 -10.54 -4.45
CA PHE A 120 14.32 -10.65 -4.47
C PHE A 120 14.93 -10.46 -3.07
N SER A 121 14.36 -9.58 -2.25
CA SER A 121 14.87 -9.30 -0.90
C SER A 121 14.60 -10.42 0.12
N PHE A 122 13.72 -11.39 -0.20
CA PHE A 122 13.31 -12.44 0.71
C PHE A 122 14.29 -13.62 0.65
N ASN A 123 15.21 -13.68 1.62
CA ASN A 123 16.27 -14.68 1.66
C ASN A 123 15.76 -16.14 1.56
N ALA A 124 14.56 -16.43 2.09
CA ALA A 124 13.97 -17.77 2.03
C ALA A 124 13.72 -18.27 0.59
N LEU A 125 13.56 -17.36 -0.38
CA LEU A 125 13.40 -17.72 -1.80
C LEU A 125 14.75 -17.95 -2.50
N GLY A 126 15.87 -17.52 -1.88
CA GLY A 126 17.22 -17.72 -2.41
C GLY A 126 17.51 -17.03 -3.74
N LEU A 127 16.65 -16.13 -4.22
CA LEU A 127 16.72 -15.57 -5.57
C LEU A 127 18.00 -14.76 -5.82
N LEU A 128 18.43 -13.94 -4.86
CA LEU A 128 19.69 -13.18 -5.00
C LEU A 128 20.92 -14.09 -5.08
N THR A 129 20.92 -15.22 -4.37
CA THR A 129 22.00 -16.20 -4.46
C THR A 129 21.97 -16.93 -5.79
N ARG A 130 20.79 -17.37 -6.24
CA ARG A 130 20.62 -18.10 -7.52
C ARG A 130 21.01 -17.26 -8.74
N LEU A 131 20.90 -15.94 -8.64
CA LEU A 131 21.22 -15.00 -9.73
C LEU A 131 22.57 -14.29 -9.55
N ASP A 132 23.39 -14.70 -8.59
CA ASP A 132 24.68 -14.06 -8.25
C ASP A 132 24.57 -12.54 -7.98
N MET A 133 23.45 -12.11 -7.41
CA MET A 133 23.14 -10.71 -7.11
C MET A 133 23.39 -10.34 -5.64
N ASN A 134 24.04 -11.21 -4.86
CA ASN A 134 24.27 -11.00 -3.42
C ASN A 134 25.04 -9.69 -3.14
N ARG A 135 25.96 -9.29 -4.02
CA ARG A 135 26.67 -7.99 -3.93
C ARG A 135 25.73 -6.78 -3.98
N ARG A 136 24.56 -6.93 -4.63
CA ARG A 136 23.53 -5.89 -4.79
C ARG A 136 22.41 -5.98 -3.75
N ALA A 137 22.47 -6.93 -2.80
CA ALA A 137 21.39 -7.15 -1.83
C ALA A 137 21.07 -5.90 -1.00
N LYS A 138 22.07 -5.08 -0.68
CA LYS A 138 21.89 -3.81 0.03
C LYS A 138 21.09 -2.82 -0.80
N ASP A 139 21.42 -2.70 -2.09
CA ASP A 139 20.78 -1.78 -3.02
C ASP A 139 19.35 -2.22 -3.33
N VAL A 140 19.12 -3.51 -3.60
CA VAL A 140 17.77 -4.06 -3.81
C VAL A 140 16.87 -3.76 -2.61
N LYS A 141 17.36 -3.93 -1.38
CA LYS A 141 16.62 -3.60 -0.16
C LYS A 141 16.40 -2.10 0.00
N ALA A 142 17.36 -1.26 -0.39
CA ALA A 142 17.22 0.19 -0.36
C ALA A 142 16.17 0.67 -1.37
N THR A 143 16.27 0.20 -2.61
CA THR A 143 15.32 0.50 -3.69
C THR A 143 13.93 0.00 -3.35
N HIS A 144 13.78 -1.22 -2.81
CA HIS A 144 12.48 -1.73 -2.34
C HIS A 144 11.82 -0.78 -1.33
N ARG A 145 12.59 -0.27 -0.36
CA ARG A 145 12.06 0.67 0.64
C ARG A 145 11.62 1.99 0.02
N VAL A 146 12.45 2.60 -0.82
CA VAL A 146 12.13 3.88 -1.48
C VAL A 146 10.93 3.71 -2.41
N ALA A 147 10.92 2.67 -3.24
CA ALA A 147 9.82 2.37 -4.14
C ALA A 147 8.52 2.08 -3.37
N SER A 148 8.58 1.38 -2.22
CA SER A 148 7.41 1.16 -1.35
C SER A 148 6.82 2.47 -0.84
N LEU A 149 7.66 3.42 -0.43
CA LEU A 149 7.20 4.75 0.00
C LEU A 149 6.51 5.48 -1.15
N VAL A 150 7.14 5.51 -2.33
CA VAL A 150 6.54 6.14 -3.52
C VAL A 150 5.20 5.49 -3.89
N ALA A 151 5.11 4.16 -3.85
CA ALA A 151 3.88 3.43 -4.16
C ALA A 151 2.76 3.74 -3.16
N ILE A 152 3.02 3.63 -1.85
CA ILE A 152 1.97 3.82 -0.84
C ILE A 152 1.51 5.27 -0.75
N PHE A 153 2.43 6.24 -0.75
CA PHE A 153 2.09 7.66 -0.72
C PHE A 153 1.46 8.12 -2.05
N GLY A 154 1.88 7.56 -3.19
CA GLY A 154 1.21 7.77 -4.47
C GLY A 154 -0.22 7.24 -4.50
N GLY A 155 -0.47 6.07 -3.91
CA GLY A 155 -1.82 5.51 -3.74
C GLY A 155 -2.70 6.35 -2.82
N ILE A 156 -2.14 6.81 -1.69
CA ILE A 156 -2.79 7.74 -0.76
C ILE A 156 -3.17 9.05 -1.49
N LEU A 157 -2.25 9.64 -2.24
CA LEU A 157 -2.52 10.85 -3.02
C LEU A 157 -3.61 10.61 -4.07
N ALA A 158 -3.55 9.49 -4.80
CA ALA A 158 -4.58 9.15 -5.77
C ALA A 158 -5.96 9.01 -5.12
N ALA A 159 -6.03 8.40 -3.93
CA ALA A 159 -7.27 8.25 -3.18
C ALA A 159 -7.82 9.60 -2.70
N SER A 160 -6.98 10.47 -2.13
CA SER A 160 -7.40 11.79 -1.61
C SER A 160 -7.94 12.72 -2.71
N MET A 161 -7.58 12.51 -3.97
CA MET A 161 -8.13 13.26 -5.10
C MET A 161 -9.60 12.92 -5.41
N ARG A 162 -10.13 11.83 -4.86
CA ARG A 162 -11.47 11.32 -5.18
C ARG A 162 -12.36 11.06 -3.96
N THR A 163 -11.87 11.21 -2.73
CA THR A 163 -12.69 11.12 -1.52
C THR A 163 -13.88 12.08 -1.53
N GLY A 164 -13.70 13.27 -2.12
CA GLY A 164 -14.76 14.28 -2.29
C GLY A 164 -15.55 14.24 -3.59
N HIS A 165 -15.41 13.20 -4.40
CA HIS A 165 -16.15 13.09 -5.67
C HIS A 165 -17.59 12.63 -5.41
N ASP A 166 -18.58 13.15 -6.14
CA ASP A 166 -20.01 12.85 -5.92
C ASP A 166 -20.33 11.35 -5.91
N SER A 167 -19.55 10.56 -6.64
CA SER A 167 -19.67 9.09 -6.68
C SER A 167 -19.37 8.39 -5.34
N THR A 168 -18.75 9.06 -4.36
CA THR A 168 -18.53 8.50 -3.02
C THR A 168 -19.75 8.62 -2.11
N GLY A 169 -20.70 9.50 -2.43
CA GLY A 169 -22.03 9.55 -1.78
C GLY A 169 -22.05 9.99 -0.31
N PHE A 170 -20.93 10.46 0.24
CA PHE A 170 -20.77 10.68 1.69
C PHE A 170 -21.04 12.12 2.18
N GLY A 171 -21.21 13.07 1.27
CA GLY A 171 -21.24 14.50 1.62
C GLY A 171 -19.93 14.97 2.29
N ALA A 172 -19.93 16.21 2.79
CA ALA A 172 -18.73 16.85 3.33
C ALA A 172 -18.16 16.14 4.58
N ALA A 173 -19.03 15.64 5.47
CA ALA A 173 -18.61 15.01 6.72
C ALA A 173 -17.89 13.68 6.49
N GLY A 174 -18.43 12.79 5.64
CA GLY A 174 -17.77 11.52 5.37
C GLY A 174 -16.52 11.66 4.51
N ARG A 175 -16.44 12.68 3.65
CA ARG A 175 -15.17 13.08 3.03
C ARG A 175 -14.13 13.44 4.10
N ALA A 176 -14.49 14.28 5.06
CA ALA A 176 -13.56 14.72 6.11
C ALA A 176 -13.03 13.53 6.93
N VAL A 177 -13.89 12.56 7.27
CA VAL A 177 -13.47 11.34 7.97
C VAL A 177 -12.46 10.55 7.14
N ALA A 178 -12.74 10.33 5.85
CA ALA A 178 -11.85 9.60 4.96
C ALA A 178 -10.49 10.30 4.81
N ASP A 179 -10.48 11.60 4.56
CA ASP A 179 -9.26 12.40 4.40
C ASP A 179 -8.44 12.43 5.70
N VAL A 180 -9.08 12.68 6.85
CA VAL A 180 -8.39 12.70 8.16
C VAL A 180 -7.78 11.33 8.45
N ALA A 181 -8.51 10.24 8.27
CA ALA A 181 -7.99 8.89 8.50
C ALA A 181 -6.80 8.58 7.58
N LEU A 182 -6.90 8.93 6.31
CA LEU A 182 -5.86 8.70 5.32
C LEU A 182 -4.58 9.49 5.63
N PHE A 183 -4.70 10.79 5.92
CA PHE A 183 -3.55 11.65 6.22
C PHE A 183 -2.97 11.41 7.62
N ALA A 184 -3.79 11.08 8.62
CA ALA A 184 -3.30 10.68 9.93
C ALA A 184 -2.49 9.38 9.85
N GLY A 185 -2.95 8.39 9.06
CA GLY A 185 -2.21 7.17 8.79
C GLY A 185 -0.88 7.44 8.11
N ALA A 186 -0.90 8.27 7.06
CA ALA A 186 0.28 8.68 6.31
C ALA A 186 1.33 9.40 7.18
N GLY A 187 0.90 10.39 7.96
CA GLY A 187 1.76 11.16 8.86
C GLY A 187 2.33 10.29 9.98
N ALA A 188 1.51 9.44 10.61
CA ALA A 188 1.97 8.53 11.66
C ALA A 188 2.95 7.47 11.14
N LEU A 189 2.78 7.02 9.89
CA LEU A 189 3.73 6.12 9.22
C LEU A 189 5.05 6.83 8.89
N ALA A 190 4.99 8.05 8.36
CA ALA A 190 6.18 8.87 8.08
C ALA A 190 6.98 9.15 9.35
N PHE A 191 6.30 9.56 10.43
CA PHE A 191 6.91 9.78 11.74
C PHE A 191 7.57 8.50 12.26
N LEU A 192 6.88 7.36 12.21
CA LEU A 192 7.45 6.07 12.61
C LEU A 192 8.70 5.73 11.78
N ALA A 193 8.66 5.96 10.46
CA ALA A 193 9.77 5.67 9.58
C ALA A 193 11.01 6.52 9.89
N ALA A 194 10.81 7.79 10.26
CA ALA A 194 11.87 8.73 10.65
C ALA A 194 12.45 8.44 12.04
N THR A 195 11.62 7.97 12.98
CA THR A 195 12.02 7.79 14.38
C THR A 195 12.46 6.39 14.74
N THR A 196 12.11 5.36 13.96
CA THR A 196 12.49 3.98 14.26
C THR A 196 13.95 3.72 13.88
N PRO A 197 14.86 3.50 14.86
CA PRO A 197 16.26 3.24 14.57
C PRO A 197 16.45 1.86 13.92
N ALA A 198 17.52 1.70 13.15
CA ALA A 198 17.98 0.38 12.76
C ALA A 198 18.63 -0.31 13.96
N TRP A 199 18.41 -1.62 14.10
CA TRP A 199 19.14 -2.45 15.05
C TRP A 199 20.64 -2.31 14.79
N LYS A 200 21.38 -1.92 15.82
CA LYS A 200 22.84 -1.85 15.81
C LYS A 200 23.36 -3.02 16.63
N ILE A 201 24.45 -3.64 16.16
CA ILE A 201 25.24 -4.55 16.99
C ILE A 201 25.91 -3.65 18.03
N GLU A 202 25.56 -3.77 19.31
CA GLU A 202 26.43 -3.29 20.39
C GLU A 202 27.75 -4.05 20.23
N ARG A 203 28.81 -3.30 19.93
CA ARG A 203 30.17 -3.85 19.81
C ARG A 203 30.74 -4.10 21.19
#